data_AF-A0A925FS11-F1
#
_entry.id   AF-A0A925FS11-F1
#
_cell.length_a   1.000
_cell.length_b   1.000
_cell.length_c   1.000
_cell.angle_alpha   90.00
_cell.angle_beta   90.00
_cell.angle_gamma   90.00
#
_symmetry.space_group_name_H-M   'P 1'
#
loop_
_entity.id
_entity.type
_entity.pdbx_description
1 polymer ?
#
loop_
_entity_poly.entity_id
_entity_poly.type
_entity_poly.pdbx_seq_one_letter_code
_entity_poly.pdbx_strand_id
1 'polypeptide(L)'
;MLNYAQINQQRLKAFSASDIRIDKKWNYKKLTLDVFLDLSNWWAAKNEAYPNYSFERDLTTGTFITTDGQPINRDGSNGIPLILKNTDATVLPTIGFIVEF
;
A
#
# COMPACT_ATOMS: atom_id res chain seq x y z
N MET A 1 -4.58 -23.59 20.53
CA MET A 1 -3.40 -23.16 21.31
C MET A 1 -2.43 -22.45 20.36
N LEU A 2 -1.81 -21.36 20.78
CA LEU A 2 -0.82 -20.62 19.98
C LEU A 2 0.51 -21.39 19.97
N ASN A 3 1.06 -21.66 18.79
CA ASN A 3 2.37 -22.31 18.67
C ASN A 3 3.49 -21.27 18.75
N TYR A 4 4.12 -21.15 19.92
CA TYR A 4 5.20 -20.20 20.16
C TYR A 4 6.45 -20.45 19.31
N ALA A 5 6.63 -21.65 18.74
CA ALA A 5 7.75 -21.92 17.85
C ALA A 5 7.69 -21.08 16.57
N GLN A 6 6.50 -20.67 16.12
CA GLN A 6 6.28 -19.96 14.86
C GLN A 6 6.53 -18.45 14.93
N ILE A 7 6.74 -17.89 16.13
CA ILE A 7 6.99 -16.47 16.32
C ILE A 7 8.34 -16.08 15.71
N ASN A 8 8.38 -14.97 14.96
CA ASN A 8 9.57 -14.42 14.31
C ASN A 8 10.25 -15.32 13.26
N GLN A 9 9.60 -16.39 12.79
CA GLN A 9 10.16 -17.25 11.74
C GLN A 9 10.14 -16.61 10.34
N GLN A 10 9.28 -15.61 10.11
CA GLN A 10 9.12 -14.95 8.82
C GLN A 10 9.47 -13.47 8.92
N ARG A 11 10.06 -12.93 7.85
CA ARG A 11 10.35 -11.51 7.67
C ARG A 11 9.94 -11.10 6.26
N LEU A 12 9.52 -9.84 6.13
CA LEU A 12 9.30 -9.25 4.81
C LEU A 12 10.64 -9.19 4.07
N LYS A 13 10.59 -9.35 2.74
CA LYS A 13 11.78 -9.21 1.90
C LYS A 13 12.31 -7.78 1.96
N ALA A 14 13.62 -7.64 1.78
CA ALA A 14 14.20 -6.33 1.51
C ALA A 14 13.57 -5.75 0.22
N PHE A 15 13.38 -4.45 0.21
CA PHE A 15 12.83 -3.73 -0.94
C PHE A 15 13.65 -2.48 -1.23
N SER A 16 13.52 -1.96 -2.44
CA SER A 16 14.13 -0.71 -2.88
C SER A 16 13.08 0.15 -3.56
N ALA A 17 12.97 1.40 -3.13
CA ALA A 17 12.17 2.42 -3.79
C ALA A 17 13.09 3.56 -4.25
N SER A 18 12.66 4.30 -5.27
CA SER A 18 13.40 5.42 -5.81
C SER A 18 12.42 6.50 -6.21
N ASP A 19 12.80 7.74 -5.94
CA ASP A 19 12.03 8.94 -6.29
C ASP A 19 12.86 9.80 -7.24
N ILE A 20 12.20 10.51 -8.16
CA ILE A 20 12.85 11.43 -9.10
C ILE A 20 12.16 12.78 -9.00
N ARG A 21 12.96 13.83 -8.83
CA ARG A 21 12.49 15.21 -8.85
C ARG A 21 13.28 16.04 -9.85
N ILE A 22 12.56 16.90 -10.59
CA ILE A 22 13.12 17.87 -11.52
C ILE A 22 12.62 19.26 -11.11
N ASP A 23 13.57 20.17 -10.92
CA ASP A 23 13.32 21.55 -10.48
C ASP A 23 13.72 22.55 -11.57
N LYS A 24 12.97 23.65 -11.64
CA LYS A 24 13.27 24.80 -12.48
C LYS A 24 13.23 26.08 -11.66
N LYS A 25 14.42 26.65 -11.46
CA LYS A 25 14.62 27.92 -10.75
C LYS A 25 14.73 29.11 -11.70
N TRP A 26 14.00 30.17 -11.38
CA TRP A 26 14.11 31.50 -11.98
C TRP A 26 14.47 32.51 -10.90
N ASN A 27 15.65 33.11 -11.01
CA ASN A 27 16.14 34.10 -10.06
C ASN A 27 15.88 35.52 -10.60
N TYR A 28 15.05 36.29 -9.89
CA TYR A 28 14.83 37.71 -10.10
C TYR A 28 15.59 38.53 -9.05
N LYS A 29 15.58 39.86 -9.17
CA LYS A 29 16.37 40.76 -8.29
C LYS A 29 15.98 40.71 -6.80
N LYS A 30 14.74 40.35 -6.47
CA LYS A 30 14.17 40.35 -5.11
C LYS A 30 13.31 39.11 -4.84
N LEU A 31 13.36 38.13 -5.74
CA LEU A 31 12.45 37.01 -5.74
C LEU A 31 13.11 35.85 -6.47
N THR A 32 13.00 34.65 -5.93
CA THR A 32 13.29 33.41 -6.67
C THR A 32 12.02 32.58 -6.73
N LEU A 33 11.67 32.13 -7.92
CA LEU A 33 10.62 31.15 -8.15
C LEU A 33 11.27 29.82 -8.50
N ASP A 34 10.95 28.78 -7.75
CA ASP A 34 11.33 27.41 -8.05
C ASP A 34 10.05 26.59 -8.32
N VAL A 35 9.95 25.94 -9.47
CA VAL A 35 8.84 25.04 -9.79
C VAL A 35 9.39 23.63 -9.95
N PHE A 36 8.73 22.65 -9.35
CA PHE A 36 9.19 21.28 -9.34
C PHE A 36 8.12 20.27 -9.72
N LEU A 37 8.58 19.19 -10.35
CA LEU A 37 7.83 17.97 -10.60
C LEU A 37 8.56 16.83 -9.88
N ASP A 38 7.84 16.10 -9.03
CA ASP A 38 8.32 14.96 -8.26
C ASP A 38 7.51 13.71 -8.61
N LEU A 39 8.20 12.59 -8.79
CA LEU A 39 7.65 11.27 -9.04
C LEU A 39 8.19 10.32 -7.98
N SER A 40 7.36 10.03 -6.97
CA SER A 40 7.73 9.04 -5.96
C SER A 40 7.48 7.62 -6.48
N ASN A 41 8.39 6.71 -6.17
CA ASN A 41 8.43 5.33 -6.65
C ASN A 41 8.32 5.24 -8.19
N TRP A 42 9.12 6.03 -8.92
CA TRP A 42 8.97 6.23 -10.38
C TRP A 42 8.98 4.94 -11.23
N TRP A 43 9.60 3.87 -10.71
CA TRP A 43 9.67 2.53 -11.32
C TRP A 43 8.67 1.50 -10.78
N ALA A 44 7.69 1.93 -9.97
CA ALA A 44 6.63 1.09 -9.40
C ALA A 44 7.17 -0.16 -8.69
N ALA A 45 8.17 0.01 -7.83
CA ALA A 45 8.68 -1.08 -7.00
C ALA A 45 7.56 -1.59 -6.08
N LYS A 46 7.39 -2.91 -6.06
CA LYS A 46 6.43 -3.61 -5.19
C LYS A 46 7.08 -3.91 -3.85
N ASN A 47 6.45 -3.44 -2.79
CA ASN A 47 6.89 -3.71 -1.42
C ASN A 47 5.96 -4.76 -0.82
N GLU A 48 6.53 -5.87 -0.35
CA GLU A 48 5.75 -6.86 0.37
C GLU A 48 5.36 -6.29 1.74
N ALA A 49 4.06 -6.13 1.99
CA ALA A 49 3.52 -5.84 3.31
C ALA A 49 2.98 -7.13 3.93
N TYR A 50 2.70 -7.08 5.24
CA TYR A 50 2.12 -8.24 5.93
C TYR A 50 0.77 -8.58 5.28
N PRO A 51 0.51 -9.87 4.98
CA PRO A 51 -0.74 -10.25 4.34
C PRO A 51 -1.93 -10.00 5.28
N ASN A 52 -3.04 -9.55 4.70
CA ASN A 52 -4.26 -9.32 5.46
C ASN A 52 -5.10 -10.59 5.49
N TYR A 53 -5.73 -10.85 6.63
CA TYR A 53 -6.69 -11.92 6.77
C TYR A 53 -8.11 -11.37 6.62
N SER A 54 -8.94 -12.07 5.84
CA SER A 54 -10.37 -11.80 5.68
C SER A 54 -11.10 -13.14 5.47
N PHE A 55 -12.42 -13.10 5.34
CA PHE A 55 -13.18 -14.18 4.74
C PHE A 55 -13.45 -13.90 3.26
N GLU A 56 -13.63 -14.96 2.47
CA GLU A 56 -14.07 -14.88 1.08
C GLU A 56 -15.43 -14.18 0.98
N ARG A 57 -15.65 -13.48 -0.14
CA ARG A 57 -16.89 -12.75 -0.41
C ARG A 57 -17.44 -13.09 -1.77
N ASP A 58 -18.77 -13.14 -1.85
CA ASP A 58 -19.47 -13.20 -3.12
C ASP A 58 -19.28 -11.87 -3.86
N LEU A 59 -18.73 -11.92 -5.08
CA LEU A 59 -18.38 -10.72 -5.86
C LEU A 59 -19.62 -9.96 -6.37
N THR A 60 -20.80 -10.58 -6.37
CA THR A 60 -22.05 -9.98 -6.85
C THR A 60 -22.79 -9.25 -5.73
N THR A 61 -22.81 -9.85 -4.53
CA THR A 61 -23.61 -9.40 -3.38
C THR A 61 -22.76 -8.75 -2.29
N GLY A 62 -21.44 -8.99 -2.27
CA GLY A 62 -20.51 -8.49 -1.25
C GLY A 62 -20.60 -9.21 0.10
N THR A 63 -21.48 -10.20 0.23
CA THR A 63 -21.67 -10.98 1.46
C THR A 63 -20.53 -11.99 1.65
N PHE A 64 -20.27 -12.38 2.89
CA PHE A 64 -19.27 -13.42 3.17
C PHE A 64 -19.76 -14.79 2.72
N ILE A 65 -18.87 -15.55 2.08
CA ILE A 65 -19.13 -16.94 1.74
C ILE A 65 -18.86 -17.78 3.00
N THR A 66 -19.80 -18.67 3.31
CA THR A 66 -19.74 -19.54 4.48
C THR A 66 -19.77 -21.01 4.08
N THR A 67 -19.22 -21.86 4.94
CA THR A 67 -19.16 -23.31 4.71
C THR A 67 -20.52 -24.00 4.77
N ASP A 68 -21.52 -23.34 5.36
CA ASP A 68 -22.87 -23.87 5.60
C ASP A 68 -23.98 -23.10 4.87
N GLY A 69 -23.62 -22.06 4.10
CA GLY A 69 -24.57 -21.20 3.37
C GLY A 69 -25.43 -20.31 4.26
N GLN A 70 -25.17 -20.26 5.57
CA GLN A 70 -25.85 -19.36 6.52
C GLN A 70 -25.09 -18.04 6.67
N PRO A 71 -25.69 -16.99 7.28
CA PRO A 71 -24.96 -15.78 7.63
C PRO A 71 -23.69 -16.08 8.46
N ILE A 72 -22.67 -15.22 8.33
CA ILE A 72 -21.42 -15.39 9.10
C ILE A 72 -21.70 -15.38 10.60
N ASN A 73 -21.19 -16.39 11.30
CA ASN A 73 -21.28 -16.46 12.75
C ASN A 73 -20.46 -15.34 13.39
N ARG A 74 -20.86 -14.87 14.58
CA ARG A 74 -20.13 -13.82 15.30
C ARG A 74 -18.69 -14.21 15.68
N ASP A 75 -18.45 -15.51 15.81
CA ASP A 75 -17.12 -16.08 16.07
C ASP A 75 -16.34 -16.39 14.78
N GLY A 76 -16.95 -16.18 13.60
CA GLY A 76 -16.35 -16.45 12.29
C GLY A 76 -16.15 -17.94 11.96
N SER A 77 -16.72 -18.85 12.77
CA SER A 77 -16.48 -20.30 12.66
C SER A 77 -16.89 -20.93 11.34
N ASN A 78 -17.91 -20.38 10.67
CA ASN A 78 -18.39 -20.84 9.36
C ASN A 78 -17.81 -20.03 8.19
N GLY A 79 -16.87 -19.10 8.42
CA GLY A 79 -16.26 -18.31 7.35
C GLY A 79 -15.15 -19.06 6.61
N ILE A 80 -15.07 -18.86 5.29
CA ILE A 80 -13.96 -19.42 4.48
C ILE A 80 -12.77 -18.45 4.56
N PRO A 81 -11.62 -18.85 5.15
CA PRO A 81 -10.47 -17.96 5.35
C PRO A 81 -9.79 -17.58 4.04
N LEU A 82 -9.53 -16.29 3.86
CA LEU A 82 -8.84 -15.71 2.72
C LEU A 82 -7.63 -14.89 3.18
N ILE A 83 -6.46 -15.20 2.64
CA ILE A 83 -5.25 -14.44 2.85
C ILE A 83 -5.02 -13.52 1.64
N LEU A 84 -5.17 -12.22 1.86
CA LEU A 84 -4.98 -11.19 0.86
C LEU A 84 -3.51 -10.76 0.84
N LYS A 85 -2.86 -10.96 -0.31
CA LYS A 85 -1.51 -10.46 -0.54
C LYS A 85 -1.54 -8.95 -0.68
N ASN A 86 -0.70 -8.27 0.09
CA ASN A 86 -0.55 -6.82 0.04
C ASN A 86 0.81 -6.48 -0.59
N THR A 87 0.84 -6.39 -1.91
CA THR A 87 2.06 -6.18 -2.72
C THR A 87 1.87 -5.13 -3.81
N ASP A 88 0.97 -4.19 -3.58
CA ASP A 88 0.64 -3.17 -4.57
C ASP A 88 1.78 -2.14 -4.69
N ALA A 89 1.95 -1.62 -5.89
CA ALA A 89 2.89 -0.56 -6.19
C ALA A 89 2.14 0.61 -6.81
N THR A 90 2.43 1.81 -6.32
CA THR A 90 1.84 3.05 -6.81
C THR A 90 2.96 4.03 -7.13
N VAL A 91 2.84 4.70 -8.28
CA VAL A 91 3.65 5.86 -8.66
C VAL A 91 2.87 7.12 -8.29
N LEU A 92 3.50 8.04 -7.57
CA LEU A 92 2.82 9.25 -7.08
C LEU A 92 3.44 10.52 -7.70
N PRO A 93 2.73 11.18 -8.63
CA PRO A 93 3.17 12.45 -9.18
C PRO A 93 2.77 13.62 -8.27
N THR A 94 3.71 14.56 -8.08
CA THR A 94 3.49 15.81 -7.35
C THR A 94 4.04 16.98 -8.16
N ILE A 95 3.26 18.05 -8.29
CA ILE A 95 3.72 19.34 -8.82
C ILE A 95 3.66 20.39 -7.72
N GLY A 96 4.68 21.23 -7.62
CA GLY A 96 4.72 22.28 -6.61
C GLY A 96 5.61 23.43 -7.01
N PHE A 97 5.64 24.45 -6.14
CA PHE A 97 6.49 25.62 -6.32
C PHE A 97 6.94 26.19 -4.97
N ILE A 98 8.07 26.90 -4.97
CA ILE A 98 8.66 27.59 -3.83
C ILE A 98 8.94 29.04 -4.26
N VAL A 99 8.65 29.99 -3.37
CA VAL A 99 8.93 31.41 -3.58
C VAL A 99 9.82 31.91 -2.44
N GLU A 100 10.97 32.46 -2.78
CA GLU A 100 11.95 33.00 -1.82
C GLU A 100 12.14 34.50 -2.08
N PHE A 101 12.26 35.34 -1.04
CA PHE A 101 12.32 36.81 -1.13
C PHE A 101 13.38 37.42 -0.20
#